data_AF-A0A327QTU8-F1
#
_entry.id   AF-A0A327QTU8-F1
#
_cell.length_a   1.000
_cell.length_b   1.000
_cell.length_c   1.000
_cell.angle_alpha   90.00
_cell.angle_beta   90.00
_cell.angle_gamma   90.00
#
_symmetry.space_group_name_H-M   'P 1'
#
loop_
_entity.id
_entity.type
_entity.pdbx_description
1 polymer ?
#
loop_
_entity_poly.entity_id
_entity_poly.type
_entity_poly.pdbx_seq_one_letter_code
_entity_poly.pdbx_strand_id
1 'polypeptide(L)'
;MLFLIIGCTLANAQNKIDPYAETGDHLTGEGTITVEINPNQINVLSARYASISPNLKPIVKNHMFLWVESITPELHYLEWKVKSPKAGVYEVSTLVFAEEASIELSCNGQKEEVVNKALEWSRLSIGKVMLKKGVNTVQMIVRKTQGFKLSSIELTQPEVQKSIQDYTLKNRQNPDWFRDAGYGLMFQWTNRATPEKGDTIKNWEDKVNDFDVERFANMVEQTGASYVLWSITWGQQYISAPIKSLDKLIKGRTTKRDLLGEMADVLDKKGIKLIFYYHYGYDCYHSVDSDWMEASGGYKADKTELYYNITNILSEIGKRYKRKLHGWWFDGAQRYYDCHFDGTTGGILSAPFKKISQAAKSGNSERIIAYNSWILPRLTEYQDYFAGEGLAQFEELKEGVFQEGLQKGLMAHTCFPLEKRWGHIDKNSKIVSPNYSAEILISQIKYAQEHRYPLSINLEMYEDGSVSPESLELLKTIQKTMSTDE
;
A
#
# COMPACT_ATOMS: atom_id res chain seq x y z
N MET A 1 24.86 23.90 -35.84
CA MET A 1 24.27 24.17 -34.52
C MET A 1 23.62 22.86 -34.07
N LEU A 2 24.41 22.04 -33.37
CA LEU A 2 24.05 20.70 -32.93
C LEU A 2 23.15 20.84 -31.69
N PHE A 3 21.92 20.32 -31.75
CA PHE A 3 21.10 20.11 -30.56
C PHE A 3 21.65 18.89 -29.81
N LEU A 4 22.32 19.14 -28.68
CA LEU A 4 22.66 18.10 -27.73
C LEU A 4 21.39 17.72 -26.98
N ILE A 5 20.80 16.58 -27.33
CA ILE A 5 19.82 15.89 -26.50
C ILE A 5 20.61 15.31 -25.32
N ILE A 6 20.64 16.05 -24.20
CA ILE A 6 21.12 15.49 -22.94
C ILE A 6 19.98 14.61 -22.43
N GLY A 7 20.09 13.31 -22.70
CA GLY A 7 19.28 12.31 -22.03
C GLY A 7 19.58 12.35 -20.55
N CYS A 8 18.68 12.95 -19.77
CA CYS A 8 18.65 12.73 -18.33
C CYS A 8 18.29 11.26 -18.12
N THR A 9 19.27 10.45 -17.74
CA THR A 9 19.02 9.15 -17.13
C THR A 9 18.27 9.41 -15.84
N LEU A 10 16.93 9.26 -15.88
CA LEU A 10 16.08 9.13 -14.71
C LEU A 10 16.70 8.03 -13.85
N ALA A 11 17.28 8.42 -12.72
CA ALA A 11 17.64 7.47 -11.69
C ALA A 11 16.33 6.92 -11.13
N ASN A 12 15.82 5.85 -11.74
CA ASN A 12 14.74 5.04 -11.18
C ASN A 12 15.20 4.56 -9.81
N ALA A 13 14.74 5.24 -8.76
CA ALA A 13 15.00 4.87 -7.36
C ALA A 13 14.49 3.46 -7.02
N GLN A 14 13.72 2.81 -7.90
CA GLN A 14 13.34 1.40 -7.78
C GLN A 14 14.47 0.39 -8.09
N ASN A 15 15.61 0.80 -8.65
CA ASN A 15 16.69 -0.16 -8.97
C ASN A 15 17.56 -0.60 -7.78
N LYS A 16 17.38 -0.03 -6.59
CA LYS A 16 17.93 -0.61 -5.34
C LYS A 16 16.80 -0.81 -4.33
N ILE A 17 16.06 -1.88 -4.55
CA ILE A 17 15.13 -2.47 -3.59
C ILE A 17 15.90 -2.70 -2.27
N ASP A 18 15.45 -2.06 -1.18
CA ASP A 18 15.83 -2.43 0.19
C ASP A 18 15.61 -3.96 0.34
N PRO A 19 16.61 -4.77 0.71
CA PRO A 19 16.51 -6.22 0.60
C PRO A 19 15.43 -6.76 1.53
N TYR A 20 14.22 -6.97 0.98
CA TYR A 20 13.27 -7.90 1.54
C TYR A 20 13.98 -9.24 1.68
N ALA A 21 14.29 -9.63 2.92
CA ALA A 21 14.93 -10.89 3.20
C ALA A 21 14.03 -12.04 2.68
N GLU A 22 14.65 -13.03 2.04
CA GLU A 22 13.97 -14.28 1.71
C GLU A 22 13.65 -15.01 3.02
N THR A 23 12.40 -15.42 3.19
CA THR A 23 11.91 -16.11 4.39
C THR A 23 11.49 -17.51 3.97
N GLY A 24 12.08 -18.53 4.62
CA GLY A 24 12.24 -19.90 4.08
C GLY A 24 11.00 -20.77 3.84
N ASP A 25 11.27 -22.05 3.56
CA ASP A 25 10.39 -23.04 2.88
C ASP A 25 9.05 -23.40 3.54
N HIS A 26 8.77 -22.96 4.78
CA HIS A 26 7.46 -23.21 5.42
C HIS A 26 6.27 -22.61 4.64
N LEU A 27 6.52 -21.58 3.82
CA LEU A 27 5.53 -20.97 2.93
C LEU A 27 5.53 -21.57 1.51
N THR A 28 6.39 -22.55 1.23
CA THR A 28 6.53 -23.21 -0.09
C THR A 28 5.98 -24.65 -0.08
N GLY A 29 5.54 -25.16 1.07
CA GLY A 29 5.00 -26.52 1.26
C GLY A 29 3.57 -26.76 0.75
N GLU A 30 3.37 -27.94 0.16
CA GLU A 30 2.25 -28.34 -0.73
C GLU A 30 0.89 -28.52 -0.04
N GLY A 31 -0.15 -28.08 -0.76
CA GLY A 31 -1.52 -28.49 -0.53
C GLY A 31 -2.45 -27.79 -1.51
N THR A 32 -2.82 -28.47 -2.60
CA THR A 32 -3.92 -28.00 -3.44
C THR A 32 -5.18 -28.00 -2.58
N ILE A 33 -5.66 -26.83 -2.16
CA ILE A 33 -6.91 -26.72 -1.41
C ILE A 33 -8.09 -26.55 -2.37
N THR A 34 -9.28 -26.92 -1.91
CA THR A 34 -10.51 -26.51 -2.59
C THR A 34 -10.94 -25.16 -2.04
N VAL A 35 -10.85 -24.12 -2.87
CA VAL A 35 -11.22 -22.76 -2.49
C VAL A 35 -12.73 -22.59 -2.56
N GLU A 36 -13.36 -22.16 -1.48
CA GLU A 36 -14.81 -21.88 -1.45
C GLU A 36 -15.11 -20.54 -2.13
N ILE A 37 -16.02 -20.55 -3.11
CA ILE A 37 -16.39 -19.36 -3.89
C ILE A 37 -17.60 -18.68 -3.24
N ASN A 38 -17.47 -17.39 -3.01
CA ASN A 38 -18.60 -16.53 -2.67
C ASN A 38 -19.04 -15.75 -3.92
N PRO A 39 -20.27 -15.99 -4.42
CA PRO A 39 -20.76 -15.37 -5.65
C PRO A 39 -20.95 -13.85 -5.53
N ASN A 40 -20.97 -13.29 -4.32
CA ASN A 40 -21.29 -11.88 -4.07
C ASN A 40 -20.04 -10.99 -3.89
N GLN A 41 -18.85 -11.48 -4.23
CA GLN A 41 -17.59 -10.76 -4.06
C GLN A 41 -16.56 -11.15 -5.13
N ILE A 42 -15.41 -10.45 -5.12
CA ILE A 42 -14.22 -10.87 -5.84
C ILE A 42 -13.59 -12.04 -5.08
N ASN A 43 -13.36 -13.16 -5.77
CA ASN A 43 -12.71 -14.33 -5.20
C ASN A 43 -11.26 -14.37 -5.67
N VAL A 44 -10.33 -13.99 -4.79
CA VAL A 44 -8.88 -14.01 -5.06
C VAL A 44 -8.37 -15.43 -4.89
N LEU A 45 -7.89 -16.03 -5.97
CA LEU A 45 -7.27 -17.35 -6.01
C LEU A 45 -5.76 -17.17 -6.11
N SER A 46 -5.09 -17.21 -4.96
CA SER A 46 -3.63 -17.13 -4.88
C SER A 46 -2.98 -18.25 -5.69
N ALA A 47 -1.89 -17.93 -6.40
CA ALA A 47 -1.11 -18.93 -7.14
C ALA A 47 -0.48 -19.98 -6.21
N ARG A 48 -0.34 -19.67 -4.91
CA ARG A 48 0.08 -20.61 -3.88
C ARG A 48 -0.78 -21.87 -3.83
N TYR A 49 -2.07 -21.73 -4.09
CA TYR A 49 -3.04 -22.83 -3.97
C TYR A 49 -3.24 -23.60 -5.28
N ALA A 50 -2.55 -23.20 -6.33
CA ALA A 50 -2.56 -23.94 -7.57
C ALA A 50 -1.68 -25.18 -7.48
N SER A 51 -2.11 -26.27 -8.12
CA SER A 51 -1.16 -27.25 -8.63
C SER A 51 -0.43 -26.61 -9.81
N ILE A 52 0.90 -26.51 -9.73
CA ILE A 52 1.74 -25.80 -10.70
C ILE A 52 2.70 -26.74 -11.42
N SER A 53 3.08 -26.42 -12.65
CA SER A 53 4.13 -27.14 -13.39
C SER A 53 5.48 -27.09 -12.64
N PRO A 54 6.36 -28.11 -12.77
CA PRO A 54 7.60 -28.22 -12.00
C PRO A 54 8.56 -27.01 -12.10
N ASN A 55 8.49 -26.27 -13.21
CA ASN A 55 9.36 -25.14 -13.52
C ASN A 55 8.81 -23.78 -13.04
N LEU A 56 7.62 -23.75 -12.44
CA LEU A 56 7.13 -22.61 -11.66
C LEU A 56 7.60 -22.75 -10.20
N LYS A 57 8.25 -21.73 -9.68
CA LYS A 57 8.75 -21.70 -8.29
C LYS A 57 8.03 -20.62 -7.49
N PRO A 58 7.58 -20.92 -6.26
CA PRO A 58 7.03 -19.91 -5.37
C PRO A 58 8.13 -18.94 -4.93
N ILE A 59 7.79 -17.65 -4.89
CA ILE A 59 8.62 -16.59 -4.36
C ILE A 59 8.01 -16.12 -3.05
N VAL A 60 8.81 -16.25 -1.99
CA VAL A 60 8.46 -15.85 -0.65
C VAL A 60 9.50 -14.86 -0.16
N LYS A 61 9.06 -13.66 0.17
CA LYS A 61 9.91 -12.63 0.78
C LYS A 61 9.13 -11.96 1.88
N ASN A 62 9.83 -11.45 2.89
CA ASN A 62 9.19 -10.60 3.89
C ASN A 62 8.01 -11.29 4.61
N HIS A 63 8.14 -12.58 4.93
CA HIS A 63 7.09 -13.41 5.55
C HIS A 63 5.81 -13.52 4.72
N MET A 64 5.91 -13.32 3.39
CA MET A 64 4.78 -13.26 2.49
C MET A 64 5.05 -14.07 1.22
N PHE A 65 4.10 -14.95 0.88
CA PHE A 65 3.96 -15.46 -0.48
C PHE A 65 3.63 -14.30 -1.41
N LEU A 66 4.43 -14.13 -2.45
CA LEU A 66 4.28 -13.02 -3.39
C LEU A 66 3.64 -13.48 -4.71
N TRP A 67 4.26 -14.47 -5.35
CA TRP A 67 3.86 -15.01 -6.63
C TRP A 67 4.58 -16.34 -6.88
N VAL A 68 4.21 -17.03 -7.95
CA VAL A 68 5.05 -18.05 -8.58
C VAL A 68 5.75 -17.43 -9.79
N GLU A 69 6.99 -17.84 -10.09
CA GLU A 69 7.69 -17.40 -11.29
C GLU A 69 8.45 -18.52 -12.01
N SER A 70 8.65 -18.32 -13.31
CA SER A 70 9.58 -19.11 -14.12
C SER A 70 10.35 -18.21 -15.07
N ILE A 71 11.62 -18.52 -15.29
CA ILE A 71 12.46 -17.91 -16.33
C ILE A 71 12.55 -18.77 -17.59
N THR A 72 11.95 -19.96 -17.57
CA THR A 72 12.02 -20.91 -18.70
C THR A 72 10.89 -20.63 -19.69
N PRO A 73 11.14 -20.72 -21.01
CA PRO A 73 10.13 -20.48 -22.04
C PRO A 73 9.18 -21.66 -22.26
N GLU A 74 9.17 -22.60 -21.33
CA GLU A 74 8.37 -23.81 -21.40
C GLU A 74 6.88 -23.54 -21.20
N LEU A 75 6.08 -24.57 -21.45
CA LEU A 75 4.67 -24.55 -21.12
C LEU A 75 4.50 -24.62 -19.61
N HIS A 76 3.83 -23.63 -19.04
CA HIS A 76 3.46 -23.63 -17.64
C HIS A 76 1.97 -23.89 -17.49
N TYR A 77 1.58 -24.62 -16.46
CA TYR A 77 0.19 -24.77 -16.10
C TYR A 77 0.00 -24.49 -14.62
N LEU A 78 -1.17 -23.93 -14.31
CA LEU A 78 -1.66 -23.74 -12.95
C LEU A 78 -3.10 -24.24 -12.88
N GLU A 79 -3.43 -25.02 -11.87
CA GLU A 79 -4.76 -25.57 -11.67
C GLU A 79 -5.26 -25.32 -10.24
N TRP A 80 -6.43 -24.68 -10.13
CA TRP A 80 -7.14 -24.48 -8.88
C TRP A 80 -8.37 -25.38 -8.80
N LYS A 81 -8.60 -25.98 -7.62
CA LYS A 81 -9.89 -26.57 -7.27
C LYS A 81 -10.73 -25.52 -6.57
N VAL A 82 -11.94 -25.28 -7.07
CA VAL A 82 -12.87 -24.29 -6.48
C VAL A 82 -14.23 -24.92 -6.25
N LYS A 83 -14.88 -24.61 -5.14
CA LYS A 83 -16.22 -25.10 -4.82
C LYS A 83 -17.21 -23.95 -4.87
N SER A 84 -18.15 -24.04 -5.80
CA SER A 84 -19.18 -23.02 -6.00
C SER A 84 -20.51 -23.46 -5.38
N PRO A 85 -21.18 -22.61 -4.58
CA PRO A 85 -22.47 -22.93 -3.97
C PRO A 85 -23.62 -22.99 -5.00
N LYS A 86 -23.45 -22.35 -6.15
CA LYS A 86 -24.40 -22.31 -7.28
C LYS A 86 -23.68 -22.28 -8.62
N ALA A 87 -24.38 -22.61 -9.69
CA ALA A 87 -23.84 -22.39 -11.04
C ALA A 87 -23.81 -20.89 -11.35
N GLY A 88 -22.85 -20.44 -12.17
CA GLY A 88 -22.74 -19.05 -12.58
C GLY A 88 -21.58 -18.78 -13.53
N VAL A 89 -21.67 -17.66 -14.25
CA VAL A 89 -20.59 -17.14 -15.09
C VAL A 89 -19.76 -16.17 -14.26
N TYR A 90 -18.44 -16.29 -14.36
CA TYR A 90 -17.48 -15.44 -13.67
C TYR A 90 -16.50 -14.87 -14.69
N GLU A 91 -16.29 -13.55 -14.66
CA GLU A 91 -15.15 -12.91 -15.29
C GLU A 91 -13.88 -13.32 -14.56
N VAL A 92 -12.82 -13.57 -15.31
CA VAL A 92 -11.52 -13.94 -14.78
C VAL A 92 -10.54 -12.81 -15.04
N SER A 93 -9.99 -12.27 -13.97
CA SER A 93 -8.86 -11.33 -14.04
C SER A 93 -7.61 -11.96 -13.44
N THR A 94 -6.43 -11.50 -13.83
CA THR A 94 -5.15 -12.06 -13.36
C THR A 94 -4.18 -10.95 -12.98
N LEU A 95 -3.40 -11.18 -11.92
CA LEU A 95 -2.26 -10.34 -11.55
C LEU A 95 -0.98 -11.05 -12.02
N VAL A 96 -0.44 -10.56 -13.13
CA VAL A 96 0.60 -11.25 -13.92
C VAL A 96 1.69 -10.28 -14.36
N PHE A 97 2.91 -10.76 -14.47
CA PHE A 97 4.01 -10.13 -15.20
C PHE A 97 4.48 -11.11 -16.28
N ALA A 98 4.50 -10.73 -17.55
CA ALA A 98 5.03 -11.57 -18.62
C ALA A 98 5.40 -10.77 -19.89
N GLU A 99 6.70 -10.63 -20.19
CA GLU A 99 7.19 -9.85 -21.33
C GLU A 99 6.45 -10.21 -22.64
N GLU A 100 6.31 -11.50 -22.90
CA GLU A 100 5.35 -12.05 -23.87
C GLU A 100 4.74 -13.31 -23.27
N ALA A 101 3.42 -13.49 -23.36
CA ALA A 101 2.77 -14.74 -22.99
C ALA A 101 1.50 -14.93 -23.82
N SER A 102 1.11 -16.19 -24.01
CA SER A 102 -0.24 -16.56 -24.41
C SER A 102 -0.87 -17.37 -23.26
N ILE A 103 -2.04 -16.95 -22.79
CA ILE A 103 -2.69 -17.46 -21.58
C ILE A 103 -4.02 -18.12 -21.95
N GLU A 104 -4.05 -19.43 -22.04
CA GLU A 104 -5.26 -20.21 -22.25
C GLU A 104 -5.97 -20.48 -20.92
N LEU A 105 -7.27 -20.22 -20.86
CA LEU A 105 -8.10 -20.43 -19.67
C LEU A 105 -9.10 -21.56 -19.94
N SER A 106 -9.24 -22.47 -18.97
CA SER A 106 -10.26 -23.52 -19.06
C SER A 106 -10.93 -23.79 -17.72
N CYS A 107 -12.17 -24.25 -17.78
CA CYS A 107 -12.91 -24.69 -16.61
C CYS A 107 -13.68 -25.97 -16.92
N ASN A 108 -13.49 -27.01 -16.10
CA ASN A 108 -14.16 -28.31 -16.25
C ASN A 108 -14.04 -28.92 -17.67
N GLY A 109 -12.91 -28.70 -18.34
CA GLY A 109 -12.67 -29.17 -19.70
C GLY A 109 -13.30 -28.33 -20.81
N GLN A 110 -14.09 -27.30 -20.49
CA GLN A 110 -14.49 -26.26 -21.45
C GLN A 110 -13.37 -25.23 -21.57
N LYS A 111 -12.95 -24.97 -22.81
CA LYS A 111 -11.86 -24.06 -23.12
C LYS A 111 -12.41 -22.76 -23.68
N GLU A 112 -11.95 -21.64 -23.14
CA GLU A 112 -12.01 -20.35 -23.82
C GLU A 112 -10.57 -19.95 -24.16
N GLU A 113 -10.28 -19.78 -25.45
CA GLU A 113 -8.96 -19.30 -25.86
C GLU A 113 -8.92 -17.78 -25.72
N VAL A 114 -8.00 -17.28 -24.90
CA VAL A 114 -7.76 -15.85 -24.74
C VAL A 114 -6.28 -15.59 -24.99
N VAL A 115 -5.97 -14.58 -25.81
CA VAL A 115 -4.60 -14.19 -26.12
C VAL A 115 -4.39 -12.81 -25.51
N ASN A 116 -3.49 -12.71 -24.52
CA ASN A 116 -3.13 -11.45 -23.89
C ASN A 116 -1.62 -11.37 -23.66
N LYS A 117 -1.03 -10.22 -24.00
CA LYS A 117 0.38 -9.88 -23.76
C LYS A 117 0.48 -8.96 -22.53
N ALA A 118 1.49 -9.11 -21.67
CA ALA A 118 1.57 -8.41 -20.38
C ALA A 118 3.00 -7.90 -20.06
N LEU A 119 3.47 -6.89 -20.80
CA LEU A 119 4.85 -6.35 -20.76
C LEU A 119 5.33 -5.79 -19.41
N GLU A 120 4.47 -5.68 -18.41
CA GLU A 120 4.76 -5.27 -17.04
C GLU A 120 3.76 -5.93 -16.07
N TRP A 121 3.96 -5.76 -14.75
CA TRP A 121 2.99 -6.22 -13.76
C TRP A 121 1.63 -5.61 -14.08
N SER A 122 0.64 -6.45 -14.37
CA SER A 122 -0.65 -6.03 -14.92
C SER A 122 -1.79 -6.77 -14.29
N ARG A 123 -2.93 -6.07 -14.14
CA ARG A 123 -4.22 -6.68 -13.81
C ARG A 123 -5.05 -6.79 -15.08
N LEU A 124 -5.13 -7.99 -15.64
CA LEU A 124 -5.71 -8.22 -16.98
C LEU A 124 -6.97 -9.07 -16.90
N SER A 125 -8.00 -8.71 -17.65
CA SER A 125 -9.12 -9.62 -17.90
C SER A 125 -8.71 -10.67 -18.93
N ILE A 126 -8.91 -11.94 -18.61
CA ILE A 126 -8.48 -13.10 -19.40
C ILE A 126 -9.64 -14.02 -19.79
N GLY A 127 -10.86 -13.48 -19.84
CA GLY A 127 -12.06 -14.20 -20.30
C GLY A 127 -13.00 -14.61 -19.19
N LYS A 128 -13.87 -15.58 -19.46
CA LYS A 128 -14.92 -16.02 -18.54
C LYS A 128 -14.83 -17.51 -18.28
N VAL A 129 -15.35 -17.93 -17.13
CA VAL A 129 -15.54 -19.34 -16.81
C VAL A 129 -16.96 -19.59 -16.31
N MET A 130 -17.49 -20.75 -16.65
CA MET A 130 -18.76 -21.23 -16.11
C MET A 130 -18.50 -22.22 -14.99
N LEU A 131 -18.77 -21.80 -13.75
CA LEU A 131 -18.76 -22.70 -12.60
C LEU A 131 -20.10 -23.43 -12.51
N LYS A 132 -20.05 -24.73 -12.23
CA LYS A 132 -21.19 -25.54 -11.81
C LYS A 132 -21.30 -25.52 -10.29
N LYS A 133 -22.48 -25.84 -9.76
CA LYS A 133 -22.62 -26.10 -8.32
C LYS A 133 -21.73 -27.29 -7.93
N GLY A 134 -21.00 -27.17 -6.83
CA GLY A 134 -20.04 -28.17 -6.36
C GLY A 134 -18.61 -27.83 -6.75
N VAL A 135 -17.75 -28.85 -6.82
CA VAL A 135 -16.33 -28.69 -7.12
C VAL A 135 -16.12 -28.52 -8.62
N ASN A 136 -15.29 -27.56 -8.98
CA ASN A 136 -14.87 -27.22 -10.33
C ASN A 136 -13.35 -27.20 -10.39
N THR A 137 -12.82 -27.39 -11.59
CA THR A 137 -11.39 -27.25 -11.87
C THR A 137 -11.20 -26.07 -12.80
N VAL A 138 -10.44 -25.07 -12.36
CA VAL A 138 -10.06 -23.90 -13.17
C VAL A 138 -8.59 -24.04 -13.49
N GLN A 139 -8.23 -23.97 -14.77
CA GLN A 139 -6.87 -24.18 -15.23
C GLN A 139 -6.43 -23.01 -16.12
N MET A 140 -5.21 -22.55 -15.88
CA MET A 140 -4.49 -21.59 -16.71
C MET A 140 -3.30 -22.32 -17.35
N ILE A 141 -3.17 -22.21 -18.67
CA ILE A 141 -2.01 -22.68 -19.42
C ILE A 141 -1.31 -21.46 -20.00
N VAL A 142 -0.02 -21.34 -19.75
CA VAL A 142 0.80 -20.25 -20.24
C VAL A 142 1.80 -20.79 -21.25
N ARG A 143 1.83 -20.18 -22.43
CA ARG A 143 2.69 -20.56 -23.56
C ARG A 143 3.56 -19.38 -23.97
N LYS A 144 4.75 -19.68 -24.52
CA LYS A 144 5.68 -18.73 -25.15
C LYS A 144 6.06 -17.58 -24.21
N THR A 145 6.81 -17.87 -23.14
CA THR A 145 7.18 -16.85 -22.14
C THR A 145 8.66 -16.50 -22.13
N GLN A 146 9.00 -15.22 -22.09
CA GLN A 146 10.30 -14.75 -21.57
C GLN A 146 10.05 -14.16 -20.19
N GLY A 147 10.28 -14.95 -19.14
CA GLY A 147 9.91 -14.58 -17.78
C GLY A 147 8.39 -14.57 -17.57
N PHE A 148 7.93 -15.29 -16.55
CA PHE A 148 6.52 -15.30 -16.17
C PHE A 148 6.42 -15.23 -14.66
N LYS A 149 5.56 -14.34 -14.16
CA LYS A 149 5.19 -14.27 -12.73
C LYS A 149 3.68 -14.19 -12.61
N LEU A 150 3.12 -14.93 -11.67
CA LEU A 150 1.70 -14.89 -11.37
C LEU A 150 1.49 -14.81 -9.86
N SER A 151 0.81 -13.75 -9.42
CA SER A 151 0.39 -13.62 -8.04
C SER A 151 -0.92 -14.36 -7.79
N SER A 152 -1.97 -14.09 -8.58
CA SER A 152 -3.30 -14.67 -8.39
C SER A 152 -4.17 -14.54 -9.65
N ILE A 153 -5.26 -15.31 -9.68
CA ILE A 153 -6.42 -15.02 -10.52
C ILE A 153 -7.63 -14.62 -9.66
N GLU A 154 -8.57 -13.89 -10.25
CA GLU A 154 -9.78 -13.41 -9.60
C GLU A 154 -11.00 -13.96 -10.31
N LEU A 155 -11.96 -14.51 -9.58
CA LEU A 155 -13.26 -14.90 -10.13
C LEU A 155 -14.35 -13.95 -9.59
N THR A 156 -15.01 -13.21 -10.48
CA THR A 156 -16.05 -12.24 -10.10
C THR A 156 -17.26 -12.36 -11.00
N GLN A 157 -18.47 -12.38 -10.44
CA GLN A 157 -19.69 -12.32 -11.27
C GLN A 157 -19.80 -10.92 -11.93
N PRO A 158 -20.16 -10.82 -13.22
CA PRO A 158 -20.25 -9.54 -13.93
C PRO A 158 -21.09 -8.47 -13.19
N GLU A 159 -22.21 -8.87 -12.60
CA GLU A 159 -23.09 -8.00 -11.81
C GLU A 159 -22.42 -7.46 -10.55
N VAL A 160 -21.56 -8.25 -9.91
CA VAL A 160 -20.78 -7.84 -8.74
C VAL A 160 -19.70 -6.86 -9.16
N GLN A 161 -18.98 -7.15 -10.25
CA GLN A 161 -17.96 -6.25 -10.79
C GLN A 161 -18.57 -4.88 -11.14
N LYS A 162 -19.71 -4.87 -11.84
CA LYS A 162 -20.45 -3.64 -12.14
C LYS A 162 -20.88 -2.91 -10.87
N SER A 163 -21.43 -3.62 -9.88
CA SER A 163 -21.84 -3.00 -8.62
C SER A 163 -20.67 -2.37 -7.85
N ILE A 164 -19.48 -2.98 -7.91
CA ILE A 164 -18.27 -2.42 -7.32
C ILE A 164 -17.88 -1.15 -8.06
N GLN A 165 -17.81 -1.19 -9.40
CA GLN A 165 -17.47 -0.04 -10.24
C GLN A 165 -18.43 1.13 -10.04
N ASP A 166 -19.74 0.89 -10.08
CA ASP A 166 -20.76 1.92 -9.88
C ASP A 166 -20.64 2.56 -8.50
N TYR A 167 -20.40 1.75 -7.46
CA TYR A 167 -20.18 2.24 -6.10
C TYR A 167 -18.89 3.07 -6.01
N THR A 168 -17.77 2.59 -6.53
CA THR A 168 -16.48 3.25 -6.37
C THR A 168 -16.39 4.52 -7.19
N LEU A 169 -16.88 4.54 -8.43
CA LEU A 169 -16.98 5.75 -9.24
C LEU A 169 -17.81 6.84 -8.56
N LYS A 170 -18.95 6.46 -7.95
CA LYS A 170 -19.80 7.40 -7.22
C LYS A 170 -19.16 7.96 -5.95
N ASN A 171 -18.30 7.21 -5.28
CA ASN A 171 -17.75 7.57 -3.97
C ASN A 171 -16.26 7.98 -4.01
N ARG A 172 -15.63 7.92 -5.19
CA ARG A 172 -14.23 8.31 -5.40
C ARG A 172 -14.06 9.79 -5.10
N GLN A 173 -13.06 10.12 -4.30
CA GLN A 173 -12.67 11.48 -3.96
C GLN A 173 -11.60 11.95 -4.94
N ASN A 174 -11.68 13.21 -5.34
CA ASN A 174 -10.69 13.84 -6.22
C ASN A 174 -10.55 15.34 -5.86
N PRO A 175 -10.11 15.68 -4.64
CA PRO A 175 -10.09 17.07 -4.20
C PRO A 175 -8.89 17.82 -4.79
N ASP A 176 -9.13 19.08 -5.19
CA ASP A 176 -8.08 19.99 -5.67
C ASP A 176 -6.95 20.17 -4.67
N TRP A 177 -7.26 20.26 -3.37
CA TRP A 177 -6.22 20.48 -2.34
C TRP A 177 -5.11 19.43 -2.38
N PHE A 178 -5.40 18.18 -2.76
CA PHE A 178 -4.40 17.13 -2.81
C PHE A 178 -3.59 17.21 -4.10
N ARG A 179 -4.28 17.35 -5.24
CA ARG A 179 -3.65 17.49 -6.56
C ARG A 179 -2.74 18.72 -6.66
N ASP A 180 -3.16 19.82 -6.04
CA ASP A 180 -2.48 21.11 -6.12
C ASP A 180 -1.54 21.34 -4.91
N ALA A 181 -1.37 20.35 -4.03
CA ALA A 181 -0.55 20.51 -2.82
C ALA A 181 0.93 20.77 -3.11
N GLY A 182 1.43 20.40 -4.30
CA GLY A 182 2.85 20.43 -4.67
C GLY A 182 3.65 19.37 -3.92
N TYR A 183 3.78 19.51 -2.61
CA TYR A 183 4.35 18.46 -1.75
C TYR A 183 3.82 18.52 -0.31
N GLY A 184 4.04 17.41 0.39
CA GLY A 184 3.84 17.26 1.83
C GLY A 184 5.01 16.54 2.47
N LEU A 185 5.04 16.51 3.80
CA LEU A 185 6.05 15.77 4.57
C LEU A 185 5.48 14.46 5.09
N MET A 186 6.27 13.38 4.98
CA MET A 186 5.95 12.08 5.54
C MET A 186 6.87 11.73 6.71
N PHE A 187 6.34 11.06 7.72
CA PHE A 187 7.12 10.67 8.91
C PHE A 187 6.76 9.26 9.37
N GLN A 188 7.74 8.36 9.43
CA GLN A 188 7.64 7.07 10.15
C GLN A 188 8.19 7.20 11.57
N TRP A 189 7.53 8.00 12.41
CA TRP A 189 7.89 8.15 13.82
C TRP A 189 6.99 7.30 14.71
N THR A 190 7.56 6.29 15.36
CA THR A 190 6.81 5.32 16.17
C THR A 190 7.52 4.97 17.48
N ASN A 191 6.97 3.99 18.21
CA ASN A 191 7.59 3.43 19.41
C ASN A 191 9.04 2.93 19.17
N ARG A 192 9.42 2.69 17.92
CA ARG A 192 10.75 2.23 17.50
C ARG A 192 11.75 3.33 17.17
N ALA A 193 11.31 4.59 17.05
CA ALA A 193 12.22 5.70 16.76
C ALA A 193 13.34 5.77 17.81
N THR A 194 14.58 5.97 17.38
CA THR A 194 15.78 6.01 18.23
C THR A 194 16.26 7.44 18.49
N PRO A 195 16.97 7.72 19.60
CA PRO A 195 17.67 8.99 19.78
C PRO A 195 18.93 9.07 18.89
N GLU A 196 19.42 10.28 18.64
CA GLU A 196 20.69 10.50 17.90
C GLU A 196 21.87 9.82 18.60
N LYS A 197 21.90 9.86 19.94
CA LYS A 197 22.97 9.32 20.77
C LYS A 197 22.42 8.35 21.80
N GLY A 198 23.10 7.22 21.95
CA GLY A 198 22.72 6.15 22.87
C GLY A 198 21.80 5.10 22.23
N ASP A 199 21.60 4.02 22.99
CA ASP A 199 20.96 2.79 22.50
C ASP A 199 19.62 2.48 23.20
N THR A 200 19.22 3.35 24.12
CA THR A 200 17.98 3.21 24.91
C THR A 200 16.87 3.99 24.24
N ILE A 201 15.79 3.30 23.90
CA ILE A 201 14.56 3.90 23.36
C ILE A 201 13.62 4.15 24.54
N LYS A 202 13.05 5.35 24.63
CA LYS A 202 12.05 5.66 25.66
C LYS A 202 10.81 4.78 25.53
N ASN A 203 10.16 4.50 26.66
CA ASN A 203 8.83 3.89 26.67
C ASN A 203 7.87 4.74 25.83
N TRP A 204 6.89 4.10 25.19
CA TRP A 204 5.99 4.80 24.26
C TRP A 204 5.23 5.96 24.89
N GLU A 205 4.70 5.77 26.10
CA GLU A 205 3.98 6.82 26.86
C GLU A 205 4.90 8.04 27.11
N ASP A 206 6.13 7.82 27.57
CA ASP A 206 7.08 8.90 27.87
C ASP A 206 7.49 9.63 26.59
N LYS A 207 7.77 8.87 25.52
CA LYS A 207 8.12 9.43 24.21
C LYS A 207 7.00 10.33 23.66
N VAL A 208 5.75 9.88 23.77
CA VAL A 208 4.58 10.67 23.34
C VAL A 208 4.37 11.88 24.25
N ASN A 209 4.61 11.78 25.55
CA ASN A 209 4.47 12.91 26.48
C ASN A 209 5.54 14.00 26.25
N ASP A 210 6.75 13.61 25.84
CA ASP A 210 7.83 14.56 25.55
C ASP A 210 7.71 15.25 24.18
N PHE A 211 6.83 14.75 23.29
CA PHE A 211 6.73 15.29 21.93
C PHE A 211 6.17 16.72 21.92
N ASP A 212 6.92 17.63 21.30
CA ASP A 212 6.54 19.03 21.16
C ASP A 212 5.79 19.26 19.85
N VAL A 213 4.46 19.22 19.93
CA VAL A 213 3.57 19.28 18.77
C VAL A 213 3.58 20.65 18.09
N GLU A 214 3.79 21.73 18.86
CA GLU A 214 3.87 23.09 18.33
C GLU A 214 5.20 23.30 17.60
N ARG A 215 6.32 22.84 18.17
CA ARG A 215 7.61 22.86 17.46
C ARG A 215 7.55 22.05 16.17
N PHE A 216 6.91 20.88 16.20
CA PHE A 216 6.68 20.07 15.00
C PHE A 216 5.87 20.83 13.94
N ALA A 217 4.71 21.37 14.30
CA ALA A 217 3.85 22.07 13.35
C ALA A 217 4.51 23.33 12.78
N ASN A 218 5.27 24.07 13.59
CA ASN A 218 6.07 25.22 13.13
C ASN A 218 7.20 24.79 12.19
N MET A 219 7.85 23.64 12.44
CA MET A 219 8.85 23.09 11.54
C MET A 219 8.23 22.77 10.17
N VAL A 220 7.09 22.08 10.13
CA VAL A 220 6.38 21.74 8.88
C VAL A 220 5.96 23.01 8.12
N GLU A 221 5.43 24.02 8.81
CA GLU A 221 5.06 25.30 8.19
C GLU A 221 6.27 26.02 7.58
N GLN A 222 7.41 26.03 8.29
CA GLN A 222 8.65 26.63 7.78
C GLN A 222 9.18 25.92 6.54
N THR A 223 8.87 24.63 6.34
CA THR A 223 9.23 23.97 5.10
C THR A 223 8.31 24.35 3.96
N GLY A 224 7.09 24.88 4.20
CA GLY A 224 6.09 25.17 3.16
C GLY A 224 5.25 23.97 2.72
N ALA A 225 5.27 22.88 3.47
CA ALA A 225 4.54 21.67 3.11
C ALA A 225 3.02 21.85 3.29
N SER A 226 2.24 21.46 2.28
CA SER A 226 0.78 21.61 2.27
C SER A 226 0.05 20.56 3.10
N TYR A 227 0.70 19.43 3.38
CA TYR A 227 0.15 18.35 4.20
C TYR A 227 1.23 17.55 4.93
N VAL A 228 0.80 16.84 5.97
CA VAL A 228 1.57 15.84 6.69
C VAL A 228 0.96 14.47 6.46
N LEU A 229 1.80 13.49 6.12
CA LEU A 229 1.50 12.07 6.07
C LEU A 229 2.15 11.41 7.30
N TRP A 230 1.37 11.28 8.37
CA TRP A 230 1.85 10.85 9.68
C TRP A 230 1.56 9.38 9.95
N SER A 231 2.57 8.63 10.40
CA SER A 231 2.41 7.21 10.70
C SER A 231 1.81 7.01 12.08
N ILE A 232 0.57 6.52 12.12
CA ILE A 232 -0.07 6.15 13.38
C ILE A 232 0.36 4.77 13.86
N THR A 233 0.90 3.96 12.96
CA THR A 233 1.59 2.68 13.20
C THR A 233 2.63 2.46 12.09
N TRP A 234 3.71 1.75 12.38
CA TRP A 234 4.69 1.29 11.39
C TRP A 234 5.27 -0.04 11.86
N GLY A 235 4.67 -1.12 11.40
CA GLY A 235 5.02 -2.47 11.82
C GLY A 235 4.44 -2.91 13.17
N GLN A 236 4.49 -2.07 14.21
CA GLN A 236 3.92 -2.39 15.54
C GLN A 236 2.68 -1.55 15.83
N GLN A 237 1.67 -2.14 16.49
CA GLN A 237 0.36 -1.53 16.73
C GLN A 237 0.39 -0.67 18.00
N TYR A 238 1.25 0.35 18.04
CA TYR A 238 1.29 1.37 19.09
C TYR A 238 0.74 2.69 18.55
N ILE A 239 -0.33 3.20 19.13
CA ILE A 239 -0.99 4.44 18.70
C ILE A 239 -0.80 5.53 19.76
N SER A 240 -0.42 6.74 19.33
CA SER A 240 -0.18 7.91 20.21
C SER A 240 -1.48 8.67 20.55
N ALA A 241 -2.54 7.91 20.86
CA ALA A 241 -3.83 8.44 21.29
C ALA A 241 -4.61 7.38 22.08
N PRO A 242 -5.55 7.78 22.95
CA PRO A 242 -6.42 6.84 23.66
C PRO A 242 -7.47 6.24 22.71
N ILE A 243 -7.33 4.97 22.35
CA ILE A 243 -8.20 4.26 21.40
C ILE A 243 -8.84 3.06 22.09
N LYS A 244 -10.11 3.20 22.48
CA LYS A 244 -10.84 2.20 23.29
C LYS A 244 -10.99 0.87 22.56
N SER A 245 -11.22 0.91 21.24
CA SER A 245 -11.33 -0.29 20.42
C SER A 245 -10.03 -1.09 20.40
N LEU A 246 -8.87 -0.43 20.49
CA LEU A 246 -7.56 -1.11 20.58
C LEU A 246 -7.34 -1.62 22.01
N ASP A 247 -7.58 -0.79 23.02
CA ASP A 247 -7.40 -1.17 24.44
C ASP A 247 -8.24 -2.38 24.87
N LYS A 248 -9.40 -2.57 24.23
CA LYS A 248 -10.25 -3.74 24.44
C LYS A 248 -9.58 -5.04 23.97
N LEU A 249 -8.74 -4.97 22.95
CA LEU A 249 -8.05 -6.12 22.36
C LEU A 249 -6.72 -6.36 23.09
N ILE A 250 -5.95 -5.30 23.30
CA ILE A 250 -4.63 -5.38 23.92
C ILE A 250 -4.31 -4.07 24.68
N LYS A 251 -3.97 -4.21 25.95
CA LYS A 251 -3.64 -3.08 26.83
C LYS A 251 -2.21 -2.59 26.60
N GLY A 252 -1.95 -1.32 26.89
CA GLY A 252 -0.61 -0.73 26.83
C GLY A 252 -0.12 -0.42 25.42
N ARG A 253 -1.02 -0.43 24.44
CA ARG A 253 -0.75 -0.12 23.03
C ARG A 253 -1.26 1.27 22.60
N THR A 254 -1.80 2.02 23.54
CA THR A 254 -2.28 3.40 23.39
C THR A 254 -1.62 4.30 24.44
N THR A 255 -1.79 5.61 24.29
CA THR A 255 -1.32 6.60 25.28
C THR A 255 -2.46 7.36 25.92
N LYS A 256 -2.23 7.92 27.12
CA LYS A 256 -3.22 8.81 27.75
C LYS A 256 -3.33 10.14 27.01
N ARG A 257 -2.18 10.71 26.62
CA ARG A 257 -2.12 11.91 25.77
C ARG A 257 -2.65 11.59 24.39
N ASP A 258 -3.47 12.48 23.84
CA ASP A 258 -4.00 12.40 22.48
C ASP A 258 -3.14 13.24 21.53
N LEU A 259 -1.90 12.78 21.29
CA LEU A 259 -0.95 13.48 20.43
C LEU A 259 -1.47 13.59 19.00
N LEU A 260 -2.16 12.57 18.49
CA LEU A 260 -2.78 12.61 17.16
C LEU A 260 -3.87 13.69 17.07
N GLY A 261 -4.68 13.84 18.11
CA GLY A 261 -5.69 14.91 18.21
C GLY A 261 -5.08 16.30 18.29
N GLU A 262 -4.05 16.48 19.11
CA GLU A 262 -3.28 17.73 19.22
C GLU A 262 -2.64 18.09 17.87
N MET A 263 -2.00 17.12 17.20
CA MET A 263 -1.41 17.30 15.87
C MET A 263 -2.46 17.73 14.85
N ALA A 264 -3.62 17.06 14.85
CA ALA A 264 -4.73 17.41 13.97
C ALA A 264 -5.23 18.85 14.23
N ASP A 265 -5.25 19.31 15.49
CA ASP A 265 -5.66 20.68 15.83
C ASP A 265 -4.63 21.73 15.40
N VAL A 266 -3.34 21.52 15.64
CA VAL A 266 -2.31 22.52 15.31
C VAL A 266 -2.05 22.63 13.81
N LEU A 267 -2.08 21.50 13.08
CA LEU A 267 -1.94 21.51 11.62
C LEU A 267 -3.13 22.17 10.93
N ASP A 268 -4.36 21.87 11.38
CA ASP A 268 -5.58 22.46 10.83
C ASP A 268 -5.62 23.99 10.98
N LYS A 269 -5.18 24.51 12.15
CA LYS A 269 -5.03 25.96 12.39
C LYS A 269 -4.05 26.63 11.42
N LYS A 270 -3.04 25.90 10.94
CA LYS A 270 -2.04 26.37 9.97
C LYS A 270 -2.46 26.11 8.52
N GLY A 271 -3.63 25.51 8.29
CA GLY A 271 -4.09 25.13 6.96
C GLY A 271 -3.39 23.88 6.39
N ILE A 272 -2.53 23.22 7.17
CA ILE A 272 -1.78 22.03 6.75
C ILE A 272 -2.66 20.80 6.90
N LYS A 273 -2.83 20.04 5.83
CA LYS A 273 -3.71 18.85 5.82
C LYS A 273 -3.04 17.67 6.52
N LEU A 274 -3.83 16.75 7.05
CA LEU A 274 -3.33 15.57 7.76
C LEU A 274 -3.84 14.29 7.12
N ILE A 275 -2.93 13.42 6.73
CA ILE A 275 -3.15 12.06 6.22
C ILE A 275 -2.50 11.11 7.21
N PHE A 276 -3.18 10.01 7.57
CA PHE A 276 -2.58 8.97 8.39
C PHE A 276 -2.07 7.81 7.55
N TYR A 277 -0.79 7.47 7.73
CA TYR A 277 -0.24 6.18 7.31
C TYR A 277 -0.64 5.10 8.32
N TYR A 278 -1.10 3.96 7.81
CA TYR A 278 -1.49 2.81 8.64
C TYR A 278 -0.93 1.51 8.09
N HIS A 279 -0.06 0.90 8.91
CA HIS A 279 0.38 -0.48 8.76
C HIS A 279 -0.33 -1.32 9.83
N TYR A 280 -1.15 -2.30 9.45
CA TYR A 280 -2.02 -2.99 10.41
C TYR A 280 -1.31 -3.98 11.34
N GLY A 281 0.01 -4.10 11.24
CA GLY A 281 0.84 -4.85 12.18
C GLY A 281 1.20 -6.25 11.75
N TYR A 282 1.02 -6.60 10.46
CA TYR A 282 1.51 -7.86 9.92
C TYR A 282 3.02 -8.00 10.09
N ASP A 283 3.49 -9.24 10.20
CA ASP A 283 4.92 -9.50 10.31
C ASP A 283 5.66 -9.20 8.99
N CYS A 284 6.80 -8.53 9.13
CA CYS A 284 7.70 -8.17 8.06
C CYS A 284 9.16 -8.17 8.56
N TYR A 285 10.13 -8.15 7.65
CA TYR A 285 11.56 -8.24 7.95
C TYR A 285 12.02 -7.15 8.93
N HIS A 286 11.41 -5.97 8.82
CA HIS A 286 11.75 -4.84 9.67
C HIS A 286 10.85 -4.77 10.90
N SER A 287 9.79 -5.57 11.06
CA SER A 287 8.90 -5.47 12.22
C SER A 287 8.10 -6.75 12.49
N VAL A 288 8.06 -7.15 13.75
CA VAL A 288 7.21 -8.24 14.25
C VAL A 288 6.45 -7.72 15.47
N ASP A 289 5.15 -8.01 15.53
CA ASP A 289 4.28 -7.65 16.67
C ASP A 289 3.32 -8.81 17.01
N SER A 290 3.89 -9.92 17.44
CA SER A 290 3.16 -11.18 17.64
C SER A 290 2.01 -11.06 18.65
N ASP A 291 2.17 -10.28 19.72
CA ASP A 291 1.10 -10.07 20.70
C ASP A 291 -0.13 -9.43 20.06
N TRP A 292 0.09 -8.42 19.20
CA TRP A 292 -0.99 -7.77 18.47
C TRP A 292 -1.59 -8.71 17.42
N MET A 293 -0.77 -9.43 16.67
CA MET A 293 -1.25 -10.36 15.65
C MET A 293 -2.05 -11.51 16.26
N GLU A 294 -1.72 -11.96 17.47
CA GLU A 294 -2.54 -12.91 18.23
C GLU A 294 -3.85 -12.24 18.69
N ALA A 295 -3.77 -11.10 19.39
CA ALA A 295 -4.93 -10.43 19.99
C ALA A 295 -5.95 -9.93 18.96
N SER A 296 -5.50 -9.54 17.77
CA SER A 296 -6.34 -9.06 16.69
C SER A 296 -6.99 -10.18 15.89
N GLY A 297 -6.53 -11.43 16.02
CA GLY A 297 -6.89 -12.55 15.16
C GLY A 297 -6.09 -12.59 13.85
N GLY A 298 -4.99 -11.83 13.75
CA GLY A 298 -4.10 -11.80 12.60
C GLY A 298 -3.39 -13.11 12.28
N TYR A 299 -3.12 -13.97 13.28
CA TYR A 299 -2.58 -15.32 13.04
C TYR A 299 -3.63 -16.41 12.79
N LYS A 300 -4.93 -16.11 12.96
CA LYS A 300 -6.01 -17.05 12.64
C LYS A 300 -6.09 -17.25 11.13
N ALA A 301 -6.48 -18.44 10.67
CA ALA A 301 -6.62 -18.68 9.24
C ALA A 301 -7.72 -17.82 8.60
N ASP A 302 -8.88 -17.76 9.25
CA ASP A 302 -9.93 -16.83 8.86
C ASP A 302 -9.66 -15.42 9.41
N LYS A 303 -9.28 -14.50 8.51
CA LYS A 303 -8.98 -13.11 8.83
C LYS A 303 -10.23 -12.23 9.09
N THR A 304 -11.43 -12.81 9.17
CA THR A 304 -12.66 -12.06 9.43
C THR A 304 -12.59 -11.26 10.74
N GLU A 305 -12.04 -11.86 11.80
CA GLU A 305 -11.88 -11.20 13.10
C GLU A 305 -10.86 -10.06 13.04
N LEU A 306 -9.73 -10.27 12.35
CA LEU A 306 -8.71 -9.24 12.11
C LEU A 306 -9.33 -8.00 11.49
N TYR A 307 -10.04 -8.13 10.37
CA TYR A 307 -10.60 -6.94 9.72
C TYR A 307 -11.80 -6.36 10.46
N TYR A 308 -12.55 -7.16 11.24
CA TYR A 308 -13.54 -6.60 12.16
C TYR A 308 -12.87 -5.68 13.21
N ASN A 309 -11.76 -6.12 13.79
CA ASN A 309 -11.01 -5.34 14.77
C ASN A 309 -10.37 -4.09 14.17
N ILE A 310 -9.71 -4.22 13.00
CA ILE A 310 -9.14 -3.08 12.26
C ILE A 310 -10.24 -2.06 11.92
N THR A 311 -11.39 -2.50 11.40
CA THR A 311 -12.48 -1.56 11.04
C THR A 311 -13.05 -0.82 12.24
N ASN A 312 -13.12 -1.44 13.42
CA ASN A 312 -13.52 -0.75 14.64
C ASN A 312 -12.52 0.34 15.03
N ILE A 313 -11.22 0.05 14.97
CA ILE A 313 -10.14 1.02 15.24
C ILE A 313 -10.21 2.19 14.27
N LEU A 314 -10.29 1.92 12.96
CA LEU A 314 -10.39 2.96 11.93
C LEU A 314 -11.64 3.83 12.11
N SER A 315 -12.78 3.22 12.44
CA SER A 315 -14.03 3.97 12.65
C SER A 315 -13.98 4.85 13.90
N GLU A 316 -13.37 4.38 15.00
CA GLU A 316 -13.15 5.19 16.21
C GLU A 316 -12.25 6.40 15.91
N ILE A 317 -11.09 6.17 15.29
CA ILE A 317 -10.14 7.23 14.88
C ILE A 317 -10.83 8.24 13.96
N GLY A 318 -11.54 7.74 12.95
CA GLY A 318 -12.27 8.60 12.01
C GLY A 318 -13.30 9.47 12.71
N LYS A 319 -14.11 8.92 13.62
CA LYS A 319 -15.13 9.69 14.35
C LYS A 319 -14.52 10.68 15.34
N ARG A 320 -13.36 10.35 15.91
CA ARG A 320 -12.62 11.22 16.83
C ARG A 320 -12.10 12.47 16.12
N TYR A 321 -11.41 12.33 15.00
CA TYR A 321 -10.75 13.46 14.34
C TYR A 321 -11.57 14.14 13.23
N LYS A 322 -12.66 13.51 12.77
CA LYS A 322 -13.65 14.12 11.85
C LYS A 322 -12.98 14.78 10.64
N ARG A 323 -13.34 16.02 10.31
CA ARG A 323 -12.83 16.74 9.13
C ARG A 323 -11.36 17.17 9.25
N LYS A 324 -10.74 17.12 10.44
CA LYS A 324 -9.31 17.41 10.62
C LYS A 324 -8.40 16.30 10.06
N LEU A 325 -8.92 15.07 9.96
CA LEU A 325 -8.25 13.98 9.25
C LEU A 325 -8.75 13.95 7.79
N HIS A 326 -7.82 14.17 6.86
CA HIS A 326 -8.08 14.37 5.43
C HIS A 326 -7.85 13.14 4.58
N GLY A 327 -7.07 12.15 5.06
CA GLY A 327 -6.88 10.92 4.30
C GLY A 327 -6.22 9.78 5.06
N TRP A 328 -6.12 8.65 4.37
CA TRP A 328 -5.44 7.43 4.81
C TRP A 328 -4.52 6.88 3.73
N TRP A 329 -3.34 6.43 4.14
CA TRP A 329 -2.39 5.69 3.31
C TRP A 329 -2.17 4.32 3.98
N PHE A 330 -2.77 3.27 3.42
CA PHE A 330 -2.70 1.91 3.98
C PHE A 330 -1.52 1.15 3.38
N ASP A 331 -0.58 0.72 4.21
CA ASP A 331 0.59 -0.02 3.74
C ASP A 331 0.35 -1.51 3.54
N GLY A 332 1.02 -2.12 2.56
CA GLY A 332 1.03 -3.56 2.36
C GLY A 332 -0.26 -4.13 1.79
N ALA A 333 -0.85 -3.44 0.81
CA ALA A 333 -2.11 -3.82 0.17
C ALA A 333 -2.14 -5.26 -0.36
N GLN A 334 -0.98 -5.84 -0.69
CA GLN A 334 -0.87 -7.24 -1.12
C GLN A 334 -1.36 -8.21 -0.05
N ARG A 335 -1.14 -7.89 1.23
CA ARG A 335 -1.56 -8.70 2.38
C ARG A 335 -3.03 -8.51 2.75
N TYR A 336 -3.62 -7.37 2.36
CA TYR A 336 -5.06 -7.22 2.35
C TYR A 336 -5.69 -8.00 1.19
N TYR A 337 -5.04 -7.94 0.04
CA TYR A 337 -5.56 -8.50 -1.20
C TYR A 337 -5.58 -10.03 -1.17
N ASP A 338 -4.46 -10.67 -0.81
CA ASP A 338 -4.35 -12.10 -0.52
C ASP A 338 -4.25 -12.27 1.00
N CYS A 339 -5.37 -12.61 1.65
CA CYS A 339 -5.43 -12.81 3.11
C CYS A 339 -4.61 -14.01 3.61
N HIS A 340 -4.11 -14.83 2.69
CA HIS A 340 -3.36 -16.05 2.99
C HIS A 340 -1.91 -15.98 2.51
N PHE A 341 -1.40 -14.76 2.36
CA PHE A 341 0.00 -14.47 2.11
C PHE A 341 0.94 -15.20 3.10
N ASP A 342 0.48 -15.44 4.33
CA ASP A 342 1.17 -16.12 5.43
C ASP A 342 1.04 -17.66 5.40
N GLY A 343 0.40 -18.20 4.37
CA GLY A 343 0.23 -19.64 4.18
C GLY A 343 -0.85 -20.30 5.00
N THR A 344 -1.65 -19.54 5.75
CA THR A 344 -2.87 -20.05 6.34
C THR A 344 -3.88 -20.50 5.26
N THR A 345 -4.89 -21.29 5.62
CA THR A 345 -5.93 -21.74 4.68
C THR A 345 -7.32 -21.68 5.30
N GLY A 346 -8.30 -21.16 4.55
CA GLY A 346 -9.71 -21.08 4.94
C GLY A 346 -10.14 -19.70 5.43
N GLY A 347 -11.45 -19.43 5.42
CA GLY A 347 -11.99 -18.11 5.73
C GLY A 347 -12.11 -17.21 4.50
N ILE A 348 -11.99 -15.90 4.70
CA ILE A 348 -12.05 -14.91 3.61
C ILE A 348 -10.75 -14.87 2.80
N LEU A 349 -10.88 -14.77 1.47
CA LEU A 349 -9.74 -14.78 0.55
C LEU A 349 -9.08 -13.40 0.39
N SER A 350 -9.86 -12.34 0.59
CA SER A 350 -9.44 -10.95 0.42
C SER A 350 -10.11 -10.08 1.47
N ALA A 351 -9.42 -9.02 1.87
CA ALA A 351 -9.90 -8.07 2.84
C ALA A 351 -11.23 -7.46 2.37
N PRO A 352 -12.15 -7.14 3.29
CA PRO A 352 -13.40 -6.47 2.96
C PRO A 352 -13.14 -4.99 2.67
N PHE A 353 -12.43 -4.66 1.59
CA PHE A 353 -11.98 -3.31 1.24
C PHE A 353 -13.10 -2.27 1.35
N LYS A 354 -14.30 -2.57 0.85
CA LYS A 354 -15.47 -1.69 1.01
C LYS A 354 -15.72 -1.28 2.46
N LYS A 355 -15.71 -2.25 3.39
CA LYS A 355 -15.95 -2.00 4.82
C LYS A 355 -14.78 -1.24 5.45
N ILE A 356 -13.54 -1.56 5.07
CA ILE A 356 -12.35 -0.85 5.54
C ILE A 356 -12.39 0.61 5.11
N SER A 357 -12.66 0.88 3.83
CA SER A 357 -12.78 2.24 3.31
C SER A 357 -13.94 3.01 3.94
N GLN A 358 -15.10 2.37 4.17
CA GLN A 358 -16.21 2.98 4.90
C GLN A 358 -15.85 3.31 6.35
N ALA A 359 -15.13 2.42 7.05
CA ALA A 359 -14.63 2.68 8.39
C ALA A 359 -13.64 3.86 8.41
N ALA A 360 -12.68 3.86 7.48
CA ALA A 360 -11.70 4.93 7.30
C ALA A 360 -12.35 6.31 7.01
N LYS A 361 -13.49 6.33 6.30
CA LYS A 361 -14.30 7.54 6.02
C LYS A 361 -15.33 7.87 7.12
N SER A 362 -15.39 7.13 8.22
CA SER A 362 -16.33 7.40 9.32
C SER A 362 -16.06 8.77 9.93
N GLY A 363 -17.07 9.64 10.00
CA GLY A 363 -16.93 11.01 10.52
C GLY A 363 -16.40 12.04 9.52
N ASN A 364 -15.97 11.62 8.32
CA ASN A 364 -15.67 12.50 7.19
C ASN A 364 -15.66 11.68 5.88
N SER A 365 -16.72 11.80 5.07
CA SER A 365 -16.84 11.09 3.79
C SER A 365 -15.88 11.60 2.71
N GLU A 366 -15.31 12.80 2.89
CA GLU A 366 -14.40 13.43 1.92
C GLU A 366 -12.95 12.93 2.03
N ARG A 367 -12.65 12.04 2.99
CA ARG A 367 -11.29 11.51 3.15
C ARG A 367 -10.84 10.75 1.91
N ILE A 368 -9.62 11.04 1.47
CA ILE A 368 -8.93 10.29 0.42
C ILE A 368 -8.29 9.02 0.99
N ILE A 369 -8.24 7.95 0.22
CA ILE A 369 -7.66 6.66 0.63
C ILE A 369 -6.70 6.15 -0.45
N ALA A 370 -5.52 5.68 -0.02
CA ALA A 370 -4.62 4.85 -0.81
C ALA A 370 -4.41 3.49 -0.14
N TYR A 371 -4.28 2.45 -0.96
CA TYR A 371 -3.76 1.15 -0.54
C TYR A 371 -2.47 0.90 -1.32
N ASN A 372 -1.33 0.82 -0.61
CA ASN A 372 -0.02 0.67 -1.21
C ASN A 372 0.22 -0.75 -1.72
N SER A 373 0.23 -0.92 -3.04
CA SER A 373 0.46 -2.19 -3.70
C SER A 373 1.93 -2.45 -4.03
N TRP A 374 2.87 -1.61 -3.56
CA TRP A 374 4.29 -1.67 -3.91
C TRP A 374 4.44 -1.70 -5.44
N ILE A 375 5.05 -2.75 -6.00
CA ILE A 375 5.22 -2.95 -7.44
C ILE A 375 4.00 -3.57 -8.15
N LEU A 376 3.00 -4.04 -7.40
CA LEU A 376 1.81 -4.62 -8.00
C LEU A 376 0.86 -3.52 -8.52
N PRO A 377 0.01 -3.83 -9.52
CA PRO A 377 -1.05 -2.94 -9.97
C PRO A 377 -2.04 -2.62 -8.87
N ARG A 378 -2.99 -1.73 -9.16
CA ARG A 378 -4.12 -1.46 -8.26
C ARG A 378 -4.87 -2.74 -7.89
N LEU A 379 -4.84 -3.08 -6.61
CA LEU A 379 -5.45 -4.30 -6.05
C LEU A 379 -6.95 -4.13 -5.73
N THR A 380 -7.40 -2.89 -5.55
CA THR A 380 -8.77 -2.59 -5.12
C THR A 380 -9.33 -1.32 -5.77
N GLU A 381 -10.62 -1.30 -6.06
CA GLU A 381 -11.31 -0.13 -6.62
C GLU A 381 -11.69 0.91 -5.56
N TYR A 382 -11.60 0.57 -4.28
CA TYR A 382 -12.03 1.39 -3.14
C TYR A 382 -10.98 2.41 -2.68
N GLN A 383 -10.12 2.86 -3.58
CA GLN A 383 -9.10 3.88 -3.34
C GLN A 383 -9.27 5.08 -4.27
N ASP A 384 -8.73 6.21 -3.82
CA ASP A 384 -8.89 7.53 -4.42
C ASP A 384 -7.61 7.99 -5.13
N TYR A 385 -6.43 7.61 -4.62
CA TYR A 385 -5.12 7.98 -5.17
C TYR A 385 -4.12 6.82 -5.20
N PHE A 386 -3.08 6.95 -6.02
CA PHE A 386 -1.96 6.03 -6.09
C PHE A 386 -1.00 6.25 -4.92
N ALA A 387 -0.49 5.18 -4.30
CA ALA A 387 0.34 5.28 -3.11
C ALA A 387 1.78 5.73 -3.37
N GLY A 388 2.35 5.34 -4.53
CA GLY A 388 3.48 6.03 -5.14
C GLY A 388 4.87 5.85 -4.54
N GLU A 389 5.23 4.71 -3.95
CA GLU A 389 6.58 4.53 -3.41
C GLU A 389 7.70 4.68 -4.46
N GLY A 390 8.67 5.54 -4.14
CA GLY A 390 9.78 5.95 -4.98
C GLY A 390 9.49 7.27 -5.70
N LEU A 391 10.52 8.12 -5.82
CA LEU A 391 10.44 9.38 -6.57
C LEU A 391 10.17 9.07 -8.05
N ALA A 392 9.02 9.51 -8.55
CA ALA A 392 8.58 9.27 -9.92
C ALA A 392 8.01 10.55 -10.55
N GLN A 393 8.19 10.68 -11.86
CA GLN A 393 7.48 11.64 -12.70
C GLN A 393 6.39 10.91 -13.46
N PHE A 394 5.20 11.51 -13.50
CA PHE A 394 4.06 10.98 -14.23
C PHE A 394 3.69 11.89 -15.39
N GLU A 395 3.60 11.29 -16.57
CA GLU A 395 3.18 11.94 -17.80
C GLU A 395 1.70 11.63 -18.10
N GLU A 396 1.12 12.34 -19.07
CA GLU A 396 -0.22 12.07 -19.63
C GLU A 396 -1.37 12.04 -18.61
N LEU A 397 -1.18 12.73 -17.48
CA LEU A 397 -2.25 12.97 -16.52
C LEU A 397 -3.25 13.97 -17.09
N LYS A 398 -4.54 13.75 -16.79
CA LYS A 398 -5.58 14.77 -16.99
C LYS A 398 -6.02 15.28 -15.64
N GLU A 399 -5.74 16.54 -15.37
CA GLU A 399 -6.02 17.16 -14.07
C GLU A 399 -5.48 16.30 -12.90
N GLY A 400 -4.21 15.86 -12.98
CA GLY A 400 -3.62 15.04 -11.91
C GLY A 400 -4.08 13.60 -11.80
N VAL A 401 -4.88 13.10 -12.76
CA VAL A 401 -5.46 11.74 -12.73
C VAL A 401 -4.95 10.91 -13.91
N PHE A 402 -4.55 9.67 -13.63
CA PHE A 402 -4.16 8.69 -14.66
C PHE A 402 -5.33 8.38 -15.60
N GLN A 403 -5.16 8.53 -16.91
CA GLN A 403 -6.22 8.23 -17.89
C GLN A 403 -6.22 6.77 -18.35
N GLU A 404 -5.06 6.13 -18.24
CA GLU A 404 -4.83 4.75 -18.66
C GLU A 404 -3.82 4.05 -17.73
N GLY A 405 -3.41 2.84 -18.11
CA GLY A 405 -2.48 2.03 -17.35
C GLY A 405 -3.03 1.50 -16.02
N LEU A 406 -2.11 1.00 -15.21
CA LEU A 406 -2.37 0.23 -13.98
C LEU A 406 -3.09 1.03 -12.88
N GLN A 407 -2.95 2.35 -12.93
CA GLN A 407 -3.47 3.27 -11.92
C GLN A 407 -4.64 4.12 -12.46
N LYS A 408 -5.20 3.75 -13.62
CA LYS A 408 -6.28 4.48 -14.30
C LYS A 408 -7.39 4.96 -13.36
N GLY A 409 -7.66 6.26 -13.40
CA GLY A 409 -8.72 6.92 -12.63
C GLY A 409 -8.34 7.25 -11.18
N LEU A 410 -7.11 6.98 -10.74
CA LEU A 410 -6.59 7.45 -9.46
C LEU A 410 -5.89 8.79 -9.63
N MET A 411 -5.95 9.64 -8.61
CA MET A 411 -5.03 10.77 -8.51
C MET A 411 -3.59 10.26 -8.43
N ALA A 412 -2.68 10.90 -9.15
CA ALA A 412 -1.26 10.62 -9.04
C ALA A 412 -0.70 11.14 -7.72
N HIS A 413 0.30 10.44 -7.20
CA HIS A 413 1.04 10.77 -5.99
C HIS A 413 2.30 9.91 -5.96
N THR A 414 3.36 10.44 -5.36
CA THR A 414 4.64 9.74 -5.14
C THR A 414 5.15 10.04 -3.73
N CYS A 415 5.83 9.09 -3.08
CA CYS A 415 6.50 9.28 -1.80
C CYS A 415 7.90 8.66 -1.80
N PHE A 416 8.86 9.26 -1.10
CA PHE A 416 10.24 8.77 -1.06
C PHE A 416 10.98 9.27 0.19
N PRO A 417 11.96 8.49 0.71
CA PRO A 417 12.84 8.96 1.78
C PRO A 417 13.78 10.05 1.26
N LEU A 418 13.83 11.18 1.99
CA LEU A 418 14.80 12.23 1.73
C LEU A 418 16.20 11.77 2.13
N GLU A 419 16.31 11.06 3.26
CA GLU A 419 17.54 10.47 3.77
C GLU A 419 17.62 8.95 3.46
N LYS A 420 18.21 8.15 4.36
CA LYS A 420 18.54 6.74 4.11
C LYS A 420 17.33 5.82 4.20
N ARG A 421 16.40 6.08 5.12
CA ARG A 421 15.29 5.18 5.46
C ARG A 421 13.97 5.94 5.55
N TRP A 422 12.88 5.18 5.62
CA TRP A 422 11.56 5.75 5.92
C TRP A 422 11.45 6.24 7.38
N GLY A 423 12.09 5.58 8.34
CA GLY A 423 12.11 5.97 9.75
C GLY A 423 13.47 5.75 10.38
N HIS A 424 13.78 6.55 11.41
CA HIS A 424 15.06 6.47 12.11
C HIS A 424 15.03 5.41 13.22
N ILE A 425 15.61 4.25 12.94
CA ILE A 425 15.64 3.09 13.86
C ILE A 425 17.05 2.55 14.10
N ASP A 426 18.06 3.14 13.45
CA ASP A 426 19.46 2.81 13.66
C ASP A 426 19.90 3.44 15.00
N LYS A 427 20.42 2.63 15.92
CA LYS A 427 20.81 3.10 17.26
C LYS A 427 22.16 3.81 17.25
N ASN A 428 22.34 4.77 18.17
CA ASN A 428 23.58 5.53 18.35
C ASN A 428 24.14 6.04 17.01
N SER A 429 23.25 6.57 16.19
CA SER A 429 23.57 6.99 14.83
C SER A 429 22.90 8.31 14.51
N LYS A 430 23.57 9.12 13.70
CA LYS A 430 23.01 10.36 13.16
C LYS A 430 22.26 10.04 11.87
N ILE A 431 21.10 10.68 11.68
CA ILE A 431 20.44 10.80 10.37
C ILE A 431 21.46 11.38 9.37
N VAL A 432 21.62 10.69 8.25
CA VAL A 432 22.59 11.06 7.21
C VAL A 432 22.12 12.27 6.41
N SER A 433 23.02 12.84 5.61
CA SER A 433 22.69 13.92 4.67
C SER A 433 21.63 13.46 3.64
N PRO A 434 20.80 14.39 3.14
CA PRO A 434 19.76 14.08 2.16
C PRO A 434 20.35 13.52 0.85
N ASN A 435 19.64 12.59 0.21
CA ASN A 435 20.04 11.96 -1.05
C ASN A 435 19.83 12.84 -2.28
N TYR A 436 19.20 14.01 -2.11
CA TYR A 436 18.78 14.88 -3.21
C TYR A 436 19.26 16.31 -2.97
N SER A 437 19.59 17.01 -4.06
CA SER A 437 19.90 18.44 -4.01
C SER A 437 18.64 19.30 -4.12
N ALA A 438 18.76 20.60 -3.79
CA ALA A 438 17.66 21.55 -3.89
C ALA A 438 17.17 21.68 -5.34
N GLU A 439 18.10 21.73 -6.29
CA GLU A 439 17.80 21.89 -7.72
C GLU A 439 16.97 20.72 -8.25
N ILE A 440 17.34 19.48 -7.88
CA ILE A 440 16.60 18.28 -8.27
C ILE A 440 15.19 18.34 -7.69
N LEU A 441 15.04 18.60 -6.39
CA LEU A 441 13.71 18.61 -5.74
C LEU A 441 12.82 19.75 -6.25
N ILE A 442 13.37 20.95 -6.46
CA ILE A 442 12.63 22.07 -7.05
C ILE A 442 12.11 21.71 -8.45
N SER A 443 12.96 21.12 -9.29
CA SER A 443 12.57 20.69 -10.64
C SER A 443 11.43 19.65 -10.59
N GLN A 444 11.55 18.67 -9.69
CA GLN A 444 10.53 17.64 -9.50
C GLN A 444 9.19 18.21 -8.98
N ILE A 445 9.24 19.12 -8.00
CA ILE A 445 8.05 19.77 -7.44
C ILE A 445 7.36 20.63 -8.50
N LYS A 446 8.11 21.44 -9.27
CA LYS A 446 7.54 22.27 -10.34
C LYS A 446 6.88 21.43 -11.41
N TYR A 447 7.54 20.36 -11.85
CA TYR A 447 6.96 19.41 -12.80
C TYR A 447 5.66 18.81 -12.27
N ALA A 448 5.64 18.38 -11.00
CA ALA A 448 4.46 17.80 -10.38
C ALA A 448 3.31 18.81 -10.21
N GLN A 449 3.62 20.07 -9.89
CA GLN A 449 2.63 21.15 -9.84
C GLN A 449 2.00 21.42 -11.21
N GLU A 450 2.80 21.47 -12.28
CA GLU A 450 2.30 21.64 -13.66
C GLU A 450 1.35 20.49 -14.07
N HIS A 451 1.63 19.27 -13.60
CA HIS A 451 0.84 18.07 -13.87
C HIS A 451 -0.21 17.76 -12.79
N ARG A 452 -0.38 18.65 -11.81
CA ARG A 452 -1.35 18.60 -10.70
C ARG A 452 -1.29 17.32 -9.87
N TYR A 453 -0.12 16.94 -9.36
CA TYR A 453 0.00 15.89 -8.34
C TYR A 453 1.00 16.25 -7.25
N PRO A 454 0.85 15.71 -6.02
CA PRO A 454 1.78 15.97 -4.93
C PRO A 454 2.88 14.92 -4.80
N LEU A 455 4.01 15.34 -4.23
CA LEU A 455 5.02 14.45 -3.67
C LEU A 455 4.91 14.40 -2.14
N SER A 456 5.19 13.26 -1.51
CA SER A 456 5.41 13.15 -0.06
C SER A 456 6.89 12.91 0.20
N ILE A 457 7.57 13.93 0.71
CA ILE A 457 8.99 13.84 1.07
C ILE A 457 9.07 13.30 2.49
N ASN A 458 9.58 12.08 2.66
CA ASN A 458 9.72 11.49 3.98
C ASN A 458 10.99 12.00 4.67
N LEU A 459 10.84 12.53 5.89
CA LEU A 459 11.97 12.85 6.75
C LEU A 459 12.13 11.81 7.86
N GLU A 460 13.35 11.33 8.02
CA GLU A 460 13.74 10.65 9.25
C GLU A 460 13.61 11.60 10.46
N MET A 461 13.17 11.04 11.59
CA MET A 461 12.92 11.78 12.83
C MET A 461 13.38 10.96 14.03
N TYR A 462 14.16 11.59 14.90
CA TYR A 462 14.60 10.99 16.16
C TYR A 462 13.46 10.83 17.16
N GLU A 463 13.68 10.03 18.21
CA GLU A 463 12.67 9.79 19.23
C GLU A 463 12.16 11.06 19.95
N ASP A 464 12.92 12.15 19.96
CA ASP A 464 12.53 13.43 20.58
C ASP A 464 11.75 14.37 19.65
N GLY A 465 11.44 13.91 18.44
CA GLY A 465 10.72 14.66 17.42
C GLY A 465 11.58 15.62 16.61
N SER A 466 12.91 15.65 16.82
CA SER A 466 13.83 16.42 15.99
C SER A 466 14.19 15.67 14.70
N VAL A 467 14.56 16.42 13.66
CA VAL A 467 14.98 15.92 12.34
C VAL A 467 16.41 16.37 12.04
N SER A 468 17.01 15.87 10.95
CA SER A 468 18.31 16.36 10.49
C SER A 468 18.28 17.87 10.21
N PRO A 469 19.15 18.69 10.84
CA PRO A 469 19.22 20.13 10.55
C PRO A 469 19.56 20.42 9.09
N GLU A 470 20.36 19.56 8.46
CA GLU A 470 20.75 19.69 7.04
C GLU A 470 19.54 19.44 6.12
N SER A 471 18.76 18.39 6.37
CA SER A 471 17.53 18.11 5.62
C SER A 471 16.49 19.21 5.79
N LEU A 472 16.35 19.75 7.01
CA LEU A 472 15.43 20.85 7.28
C LEU A 472 15.84 22.13 6.53
N GLU A 473 17.13 22.46 6.50
CA GLU A 473 17.63 23.64 5.80
C GLU A 473 17.48 23.51 4.27
N LEU A 474 17.68 22.30 3.73
CA LEU A 474 17.39 21.99 2.33
C LEU A 474 15.93 22.31 1.99
N LEU A 475 14.96 21.85 2.79
CA LEU A 475 13.54 22.11 2.54
C LEU A 475 13.17 23.59 2.69
N LYS A 476 13.75 24.30 3.66
CA LYS A 476 13.60 25.76 3.79
C LYS A 476 14.14 26.50 2.57
N THR A 477 15.27 26.05 2.02
CA THR A 477 15.85 26.60 0.79
C THR A 477 14.93 26.39 -0.40
N ILE A 478 14.34 25.19 -0.53
CA ILE A 478 13.34 24.87 -1.56
C ILE A 478 12.16 25.83 -1.44
N GLN A 479 11.56 25.98 -0.26
CA GLN A 479 10.43 26.88 -0.06
C GLN A 479 10.75 28.32 -0.41
N LYS A 480 11.89 28.83 0.07
CA LYS A 480 12.33 30.19 -0.22
C LYS A 480 12.49 30.43 -1.72
N THR A 481 13.06 29.47 -2.44
CA THR A 481 13.30 29.58 -3.88
C THR A 481 12.00 29.50 -4.68
N MET A 482 11.11 28.58 -4.31
CA MET A 482 9.79 28.46 -4.92
C MET A 482 8.93 29.70 -4.70
N SER A 483 9.05 30.36 -3.55
CA SER A 483 8.28 31.58 -3.22
C SER A 483 8.79 32.85 -3.91
N THR A 484 10.03 32.86 -4.44
CA THR A 484 10.58 34.01 -5.16
C THR A 484 10.30 33.99 -6.67
N ASP A 485 9.83 32.85 -7.18
CA ASP A 485 9.49 32.65 -8.60
C ASP A 485 8.01 32.93 -8.91
N GLU A 486 7.18 33.13 -7.87
CA GLU A 486 5.79 33.64 -7.93
C GLU A 486 5.75 35.17 -7.88
#